data_AF-A0A9N9LLL7-F1
#
_entry.id   AF-A0A9N9LLL7-F1
#
_cell.length_a   1.000
_cell.length_b   1.000
_cell.length_c   1.000
_cell.angle_alpha   90.00
_cell.angle_beta   90.00
_cell.angle_gamma   90.00
#
_symmetry.space_group_name_H-M   'P 1'
#
loop_
_entity.id
_entity.type
_entity.pdbx_description
1 polymer ?
#
loop_
_entity_poly.entity_id
_entity_poly.type
_entity_poly.pdbx_seq_one_letter_code
_entity_poly.pdbx_strand_id
1 'polypeptide(L)'
;MHADASIRASPKLPNELSSDPLIEQILGGLELCLLWDKLGKRDNRLAEWWCPLDLEEKSDSEEPRVTIKDVNIALDNWKARFAHSFSTDTGTNANNLNLIYHYHYTRSCLHTHFIRRTSSNSPTDREQAEAIIKCVDSVLSIFNLYHTLGPTRRDQLRYFPGFLFVILSFCASFLMKAIQVFPALFPYPNSDLALLGRLAELMIGLGDSGHDAFISGTLILRHLDKMEMPTNQHVESFNGLQPQEGLVISTDERVS
;
A
#
# COMPACT_ATOMS: atom_id res chain seq x y z
N MET A 1 -4.33 -6.70 19.92
CA MET A 1 -4.84 -8.03 19.50
C MET A 1 -3.66 -8.90 19.11
N HIS A 2 -3.45 -10.04 19.76
CA HIS A 2 -2.36 -10.95 19.39
C HIS A 2 -2.74 -11.78 18.17
N ALA A 3 -1.82 -11.93 17.21
CA ALA A 3 -2.02 -12.82 16.06
C ALA A 3 -2.39 -14.23 16.54
N ASP A 4 -3.32 -14.91 15.87
CA ASP A 4 -3.76 -16.25 16.27
C ASP A 4 -2.58 -17.22 16.39
N ALA A 5 -2.67 -18.18 17.32
CA ALA A 5 -1.60 -19.15 17.56
C ALA A 5 -1.25 -19.96 16.30
N SER A 6 -2.25 -20.27 15.45
CA SER A 6 -2.06 -20.95 14.17
C SER A 6 -1.25 -20.10 13.17
N ILE A 7 -1.55 -18.80 13.08
CA ILE A 7 -0.81 -17.85 12.25
C ILE A 7 0.64 -17.74 12.73
N ARG A 8 0.87 -17.66 14.04
CA ARG A 8 2.23 -17.58 14.61
C ARG A 8 3.04 -18.85 14.46
N ALA A 9 2.39 -20.01 14.38
CA ALA A 9 3.04 -21.30 14.15
C ALA A 9 3.39 -21.52 12.67
N SER A 10 2.71 -20.82 11.75
CA SER A 10 2.86 -21.00 10.30
C SER A 10 4.29 -20.83 9.77
N PRO A 11 5.09 -19.83 10.19
CA PRO A 11 6.49 -19.71 9.74
C PRO A 11 7.42 -20.85 10.20
N LYS A 12 6.95 -21.74 11.09
CA LYS A 12 7.68 -22.91 11.59
C LYS A 12 7.34 -24.19 10.83
N LEU A 13 6.48 -24.11 9.81
CA LEU A 13 6.15 -25.26 8.98
C LEU A 13 7.41 -25.75 8.25
N PRO A 14 7.59 -27.07 8.08
CA PRO A 14 8.76 -27.65 7.44
C PRO A 14 9.02 -27.04 6.06
N ASN A 15 10.29 -26.73 5.75
CA ASN A 15 10.71 -26.23 4.43
C ASN A 15 10.30 -27.19 3.29
N GLU A 16 10.09 -28.46 3.58
CA GLU A 16 9.61 -29.47 2.63
C GLU A 16 8.21 -29.15 2.07
N LEU A 17 7.33 -28.52 2.88
CA LEU A 17 6.01 -28.05 2.44
C LEU A 17 6.08 -26.75 1.64
N SER A 18 7.16 -25.97 1.79
CA SER A 18 7.32 -24.68 1.09
C SER A 18 7.68 -24.79 -0.39
N SER A 19 7.83 -26.02 -0.91
CA SER A 19 8.07 -26.26 -2.34
C SER A 19 6.80 -26.13 -3.20
N ASP A 20 5.62 -26.12 -2.59
CA ASP A 20 4.34 -25.91 -3.29
C ASP A 20 4.05 -24.40 -3.43
N PRO A 21 3.88 -23.87 -4.66
CA PRO A 21 3.58 -22.45 -4.89
C PRO A 21 2.35 -21.93 -4.15
N LEU A 22 1.34 -22.77 -3.93
CA LEU A 22 0.14 -22.40 -3.18
C LEU A 22 0.43 -22.25 -1.69
N ILE A 23 1.19 -23.20 -1.12
CA ILE A 23 1.60 -23.14 0.29
C ILE A 23 2.47 -21.91 0.52
N GLU A 24 3.39 -21.64 -0.39
CA GLU A 24 4.25 -20.47 -0.31
C GLU A 24 3.49 -19.14 -0.37
N GLN A 25 2.46 -19.06 -1.21
CA GLN A 25 1.58 -17.90 -1.27
C GLN A 25 0.84 -17.68 0.06
N ILE A 26 0.32 -18.77 0.65
CA ILE A 26 -0.36 -18.72 1.96
C ILE A 26 0.64 -18.27 3.03
N LEU A 27 1.84 -18.85 3.06
CA LEU A 27 2.91 -18.46 3.98
C LEU A 27 3.28 -16.98 3.81
N GLY A 28 3.42 -16.51 2.58
CA GLY A 28 3.69 -15.10 2.28
C GLY A 28 2.61 -14.18 2.82
N GLY A 29 1.33 -14.49 2.57
CA GLY A 29 0.20 -13.73 3.08
C GLY A 29 0.12 -13.71 4.61
N LEU A 30 0.36 -14.86 5.26
CA LEU A 30 0.41 -14.96 6.72
C LEU A 30 1.58 -14.16 7.31
N GLU A 31 2.74 -14.16 6.64
CA GLU A 31 3.88 -13.38 7.08
C GLU A 31 3.67 -11.87 6.97
N LEU A 32 2.95 -11.40 5.94
CA LEU A 32 2.53 -10.00 5.87
C LEU A 32 1.62 -9.62 7.05
N CYS A 33 0.69 -10.50 7.42
CA CYS A 33 -0.16 -10.29 8.60
C CYS A 33 0.68 -10.22 9.89
N LEU A 34 1.73 -11.04 9.99
CA LEU A 34 2.63 -11.07 11.13
C LEU A 34 3.61 -9.90 11.19
N LEU A 35 3.79 -9.12 10.13
CA LEU A 35 4.65 -7.93 10.18
C LEU A 35 4.16 -6.94 11.24
N TRP A 36 2.85 -6.78 11.38
CA TRP A 36 2.24 -5.97 12.42
C TRP A 36 2.54 -6.47 13.83
N ASP A 37 2.48 -7.78 14.07
CA ASP A 37 2.81 -8.37 15.37
C ASP A 37 4.32 -8.23 15.68
N LYS A 38 5.18 -8.40 14.68
CA LYS A 38 6.64 -8.26 14.81
C LYS A 38 7.04 -6.82 15.14
N LEU A 39 6.48 -5.85 14.42
CA LEU A 39 6.73 -4.43 14.65
C LEU A 39 6.04 -3.95 15.94
N GLY A 40 4.86 -4.47 16.24
CA GLY A 40 4.09 -4.19 17.45
C GLY A 40 4.82 -4.57 18.74
N LYS A 41 5.65 -5.62 18.72
CA LYS A 41 6.53 -5.97 19.86
C LYS A 41 7.62 -4.94 20.14
N ARG A 42 7.96 -4.10 19.16
CA ARG A 42 8.92 -3.00 19.31
C ARG A 42 8.22 -1.68 19.63
N ASP A 43 7.01 -1.48 19.12
CA ASP A 43 6.17 -0.32 19.39
C ASP A 43 4.71 -0.77 19.56
N ASN A 44 4.24 -0.83 20.81
CA ASN A 44 2.90 -1.33 21.16
C ASN A 44 1.78 -0.55 20.44
N ARG A 45 2.04 0.70 20.02
CA ARG A 45 1.06 1.53 19.29
C ARG A 45 0.79 1.02 17.88
N LEU A 46 1.66 0.19 17.31
CA LEU A 46 1.40 -0.51 16.04
C LEU A 46 0.49 -1.73 16.24
N ALA A 47 0.44 -2.30 17.44
CA ALA A 47 -0.39 -3.47 17.75
C ALA A 47 -1.90 -3.14 17.82
N GLU A 48 -2.25 -1.86 17.88
CA GLU A 48 -3.61 -1.34 18.02
C GLU A 48 -3.91 -0.24 17.00
N TRP A 49 -3.41 -0.37 15.77
CA TRP A 49 -3.52 0.67 14.74
C TRP A 49 -4.97 1.07 14.40
N TRP A 50 -5.97 0.25 14.72
CA TRP A 50 -7.40 0.56 14.55
C TRP A 50 -8.01 1.31 15.74
N CYS A 51 -7.38 1.29 16.92
CA CYS A 51 -7.87 2.04 18.07
C CYS A 51 -7.65 3.54 17.84
N PRO A 52 -8.58 4.42 18.25
CA PRO A 52 -8.30 5.84 18.40
C PRO A 52 -7.03 6.02 19.22
N LEU A 53 -6.16 6.96 18.84
CA LEU A 53 -5.06 7.32 19.74
C LEU A 53 -5.72 7.96 20.94
N ASP A 54 -5.64 7.33 22.11
CA ASP A 54 -6.09 7.96 23.34
C ASP A 54 -5.30 9.26 23.48
N LEU A 55 -6.02 10.39 23.42
CA LEU A 55 -5.47 11.75 23.45
C LEU A 55 -4.67 12.04 24.74
N GLU A 56 -4.69 11.12 25.70
CA GLU A 56 -4.05 11.20 27.01
C GLU A 56 -2.77 10.38 27.16
N GLU A 57 -2.31 9.64 26.13
CA GLU A 57 -0.99 8.99 26.18
C GLU A 57 0.16 10.01 26.02
N LYS A 58 0.34 10.85 27.05
CA LYS A 58 1.62 11.47 27.39
C LYS A 58 2.56 10.38 27.91
N SER A 59 3.01 9.50 27.02
CA SER A 59 4.13 8.63 27.33
C SER A 59 5.43 9.36 26.97
N ASP A 60 6.03 9.96 28.00
CA ASP A 60 7.43 10.38 28.07
C ASP A 60 8.39 9.16 28.09
N SER A 61 7.95 7.94 27.75
CA SER A 61 8.86 6.79 27.74
C SER A 61 9.81 6.84 26.54
N GLU A 62 11.10 6.76 26.83
CA GLU A 62 12.22 6.55 25.91
C GLU A 62 12.19 5.14 25.26
N GLU A 63 11.00 4.57 25.02
CA GLU A 63 10.92 3.29 24.34
C GLU A 63 11.33 3.43 22.86
N PRO A 64 12.05 2.43 22.31
CA PRO A 64 12.54 2.47 20.94
C PRO A 64 11.37 2.48 19.96
N ARG A 65 11.10 3.65 19.37
CA ARG A 65 10.00 3.85 18.43
C ARG A 65 10.34 3.21 17.09
N VAL A 66 9.39 2.46 16.53
CA VAL A 66 9.49 1.97 15.15
C VAL A 66 9.45 3.17 14.21
N THR A 67 10.39 3.22 13.26
CA THR A 67 10.49 4.28 12.24
C THR A 67 9.93 3.81 10.89
N ILE A 68 9.70 4.74 9.97
CA ILE A 68 9.37 4.42 8.56
C ILE A 68 10.45 3.52 7.94
N LYS A 69 11.72 3.74 8.31
CA LYS A 69 12.86 2.94 7.85
C LYS A 69 12.77 1.50 8.34
N ASP A 70 12.43 1.27 9.61
CA ASP A 70 12.23 -0.09 10.16
C ASP A 70 11.14 -0.85 9.38
N VAL A 71 10.04 -0.17 9.06
CA VAL A 71 8.94 -0.72 8.26
C VAL A 71 9.40 -1.09 6.86
N ASN A 72 10.12 -0.20 6.18
CA ASN A 72 10.64 -0.46 4.85
C ASN A 72 11.61 -1.65 4.85
N ILE A 73 12.52 -1.74 5.81
CA ILE A 73 13.44 -2.87 5.95
C ILE A 73 12.67 -4.18 6.13
N ALA A 74 11.63 -4.21 6.98
CA ALA A 74 10.84 -5.41 7.22
C ALA A 74 10.10 -5.86 5.95
N LEU A 75 9.55 -4.91 5.18
CA LEU A 75 8.88 -5.18 3.91
C LEU A 75 9.85 -5.60 2.81
N ASP A 76 11.04 -5.02 2.75
CA ASP A 76 12.06 -5.36 1.75
C ASP A 76 12.64 -6.75 2.02
N ASN A 77 12.86 -7.10 3.29
CA ASN A 77 13.25 -8.46 3.69
C ASN A 77 12.18 -9.49 3.32
N TRP A 78 10.91 -9.15 3.54
CA TRP A 78 9.80 -10.00 3.11
C TRP A 78 9.80 -10.14 1.58
N LYS A 79 9.92 -9.03 0.83
CA LYS A 79 9.92 -9.04 -0.64
C LYS A 79 11.09 -9.87 -1.20
N ALA A 80 12.28 -9.75 -0.62
CA ALA A 80 13.46 -10.51 -1.02
C ALA A 80 13.25 -12.02 -0.85
N ARG A 81 12.58 -12.43 0.24
CA ARG A 81 12.29 -13.84 0.50
C ARG A 81 11.26 -14.43 -0.47
N PHE A 82 10.29 -13.64 -0.91
CA PHE A 82 9.25 -14.07 -1.85
C PHE A 82 9.51 -13.57 -3.29
N ALA A 83 10.76 -13.24 -3.65
CA ALA A 83 11.10 -12.53 -4.89
C ALA A 83 10.71 -13.29 -6.17
N HIS A 84 10.75 -14.62 -6.16
CA HIS A 84 10.28 -15.45 -7.26
C HIS A 84 8.76 -15.36 -7.47
N SER A 85 7.98 -15.05 -6.43
CA SER A 85 6.55 -14.74 -6.57
C SER A 85 6.30 -13.41 -7.29
N PHE A 86 7.31 -12.52 -7.31
CA PHE A 86 7.31 -11.25 -8.05
C PHE A 86 7.89 -11.37 -9.47
N SER A 87 8.51 -12.50 -9.83
CA SER A 87 9.15 -12.67 -11.14
C SER A 87 8.09 -12.94 -12.21
N THR A 88 7.98 -12.00 -13.16
CA THR A 88 6.89 -11.87 -14.14
C THR A 88 7.06 -12.66 -15.44
N ASP A 89 8.15 -13.40 -15.62
CA ASP A 89 8.51 -13.97 -16.93
C ASP A 89 7.66 -15.16 -17.38
N THR A 90 6.93 -15.80 -16.48
CA THR A 90 5.96 -16.85 -16.84
C THR A 90 4.59 -16.48 -16.31
N GLY A 91 3.94 -15.56 -17.03
CA GLY A 91 2.51 -15.29 -16.91
C GLY A 91 1.95 -15.39 -15.49
N THR A 92 2.18 -14.36 -14.66
CA THR A 92 1.54 -14.14 -13.34
C THR A 92 0.20 -14.87 -13.23
N ASN A 93 0.18 -16.00 -12.53
CA ASN A 93 -1.07 -16.66 -12.18
C ASN A 93 -1.90 -15.67 -11.32
N ALA A 94 -3.23 -15.80 -11.29
CA ALA A 94 -4.10 -14.96 -10.44
C ALA A 94 -3.69 -15.01 -8.95
N ASN A 95 -2.99 -16.06 -8.57
CA ASN A 95 -2.48 -16.29 -7.22
C ASN A 95 -1.33 -15.33 -6.86
N ASN A 96 -0.36 -15.11 -7.75
CA ASN A 96 0.73 -14.15 -7.54
C ASN A 96 0.20 -12.71 -7.48
N LEU A 97 -0.87 -12.42 -8.23
CA LEU A 97 -1.56 -11.13 -8.16
C LEU A 97 -2.03 -10.81 -6.74
N ASN A 98 -2.64 -11.80 -6.08
CA ASN A 98 -3.16 -11.64 -4.72
C ASN A 98 -2.04 -11.34 -3.70
N LEU A 99 -0.88 -11.99 -3.84
CA LEU A 99 0.24 -11.79 -2.92
C LEU A 99 0.89 -10.41 -3.08
N ILE A 100 1.12 -9.99 -4.33
CA ILE A 100 1.66 -8.65 -4.65
C ILE A 100 0.68 -7.55 -4.18
N TYR A 101 -0.61 -7.77 -4.40
CA TYR A 101 -1.66 -6.90 -3.89
C TYR A 101 -1.61 -6.76 -2.36
N HIS A 102 -1.58 -7.88 -1.63
CA HIS A 102 -1.52 -7.86 -0.17
C HIS A 102 -0.23 -7.22 0.36
N TYR A 103 0.89 -7.36 -0.35
CA TYR A 103 2.15 -6.67 -0.02
C TYR A 103 1.97 -5.15 -0.08
N HIS A 104 1.48 -4.61 -1.21
CA HIS A 104 1.29 -3.16 -1.35
C HIS A 104 0.22 -2.63 -0.39
N TYR A 105 -0.84 -3.40 -0.15
CA TYR A 105 -1.86 -3.04 0.83
C TYR A 105 -1.29 -2.99 2.25
N THR A 106 -0.53 -4.01 2.66
CA THR A 106 0.13 -4.05 3.97
C THR A 106 1.09 -2.88 4.14
N ARG A 107 1.87 -2.56 3.11
CA ARG A 107 2.77 -1.40 3.08
C ARG A 107 2.00 -0.09 3.26
N SER A 108 0.94 0.11 2.49
CA SER A 108 0.05 1.27 2.61
C SER A 108 -0.48 1.42 4.04
N CYS A 109 -1.05 0.35 4.62
CA CYS A 109 -1.58 0.36 5.97
C CYS A 109 -0.50 0.69 7.01
N LEU A 110 0.70 0.10 6.92
CA LEU A 110 1.82 0.41 7.83
C LEU A 110 2.22 1.88 7.75
N HIS A 111 2.23 2.48 6.55
CA HIS A 111 2.54 3.90 6.40
C HIS A 111 1.46 4.82 6.96
N THR A 112 0.17 4.44 6.93
CA THR A 112 -0.89 5.24 7.56
C THR A 112 -0.71 5.44 9.06
N HIS A 113 -0.03 4.51 9.75
CA HIS A 113 0.28 4.66 11.19
C HIS A 113 1.11 5.91 11.48
N PHE A 114 2.10 6.19 10.63
CA PHE A 114 2.95 7.36 10.77
C PHE A 114 2.19 8.66 10.51
N ILE A 115 1.21 8.63 9.58
CA ILE A 115 0.31 9.76 9.34
C ILE A 115 -0.56 10.03 10.58
N ARG A 116 -1.06 9.01 11.28
CA ARG A 116 -1.86 9.22 12.51
C ARG A 116 -1.01 9.76 13.66
N ARG A 117 0.21 9.24 13.84
CA ARG A 117 1.16 9.72 14.86
C ARG A 117 1.55 11.17 14.64
N THR A 118 1.53 11.62 13.39
CA THR A 118 1.89 12.99 13.05
C THR A 118 0.94 14.06 13.59
N SER A 119 -0.28 13.67 13.96
CA SER A 119 -1.26 14.60 14.54
C SER A 119 -1.10 14.80 16.05
N SER A 120 -0.36 13.95 16.77
CA SER A 120 -0.37 13.92 18.25
C SER A 120 0.95 14.31 18.92
N ASN A 121 2.08 14.29 18.21
CA ASN A 121 3.36 14.78 18.69
C ASN A 121 4.04 15.48 17.52
N SER A 122 4.24 16.80 17.58
CA SER A 122 4.67 17.66 16.46
C SER A 122 5.82 17.03 15.65
N PRO A 123 5.53 16.36 14.54
CA PRO A 123 6.53 15.84 13.63
C PRO A 123 7.05 17.01 12.83
N THR A 124 8.20 16.80 12.23
CA THR A 124 8.56 17.68 11.13
C THR A 124 7.56 17.44 9.99
N ASP A 125 7.06 18.52 9.37
CA ASP A 125 6.16 18.45 8.20
C ASP A 125 6.68 17.47 7.12
N ARG A 126 8.00 17.30 7.08
CA ARG A 126 8.73 16.36 6.23
C ARG A 126 8.41 14.88 6.48
N GLU A 127 8.36 14.42 7.72
CA GLU A 127 8.09 13.00 8.03
C GLU A 127 6.64 12.63 7.71
N GLN A 128 5.71 13.57 7.96
CA GLN A 128 4.32 13.41 7.58
C GLN A 128 4.18 13.36 6.05
N ALA A 129 4.81 14.30 5.34
CA ALA A 129 4.83 14.31 3.89
C ALA A 129 5.41 13.02 3.30
N GLU A 130 6.53 12.52 3.85
CA GLU A 130 7.12 11.25 3.43
C GLU A 130 6.16 10.07 3.64
N ALA A 131 5.50 9.98 4.80
CA ALA A 131 4.53 8.92 5.07
C ALA A 131 3.34 8.95 4.10
N ILE A 132 2.81 10.15 3.80
CA ILE A 132 1.73 10.34 2.84
C ILE A 132 2.16 9.89 1.44
N ILE A 133 3.31 10.36 0.96
CA ILE A 133 3.86 10.00 -0.35
C ILE A 133 4.03 8.48 -0.46
N LYS A 134 4.64 7.83 0.55
CA LYS A 134 4.86 6.37 0.53
C LYS A 134 3.57 5.57 0.57
N CYS A 135 2.56 6.07 1.29
CA CYS A 135 1.24 5.46 1.31
C CYS A 135 0.57 5.56 -0.08
N VAL A 136 0.60 6.76 -0.70
CA VAL A 136 0.08 6.97 -2.06
C VAL A 136 0.82 6.15 -3.10
N ASP A 137 2.15 6.09 -3.07
CA ASP A 137 2.95 5.25 -3.97
C ASP A 137 2.51 3.78 -3.92
N SER A 138 2.21 3.29 -2.71
CA SER A 138 1.73 1.93 -2.48
C SER A 138 0.32 1.72 -3.04
N VAL A 139 -0.57 2.71 -2.87
CA VAL A 139 -1.91 2.71 -3.46
C VAL A 139 -1.86 2.74 -4.98
N LEU A 140 -1.04 3.60 -5.58
CA LEU A 140 -0.87 3.67 -7.04
C LEU A 140 -0.26 2.39 -7.60
N SER A 141 0.63 1.73 -6.85
CA SER A 141 1.15 0.41 -7.22
C SER A 141 0.04 -0.65 -7.29
N ILE A 142 -0.92 -0.62 -6.34
CA ILE A 142 -2.12 -1.47 -6.38
C ILE A 142 -2.94 -1.17 -7.64
N PHE A 143 -3.17 0.10 -7.97
CA PHE A 143 -4.01 0.46 -9.11
C PHE A 143 -3.36 0.07 -10.45
N ASN A 144 -2.05 0.29 -10.59
CA ASN A 144 -1.27 -0.12 -11.75
C ASN A 144 -1.24 -1.65 -11.93
N LEU A 145 -1.24 -2.40 -10.83
CA LEU A 145 -1.30 -3.86 -10.87
C LEU A 145 -2.55 -4.36 -11.62
N TYR A 146 -3.71 -3.75 -11.37
CA TYR A 146 -4.95 -4.12 -12.08
C TYR A 146 -5.00 -3.58 -13.51
N HIS A 147 -4.40 -2.41 -13.75
CA HIS A 147 -4.37 -1.81 -15.07
C HIS A 147 -3.58 -2.66 -16.09
N THR A 148 -2.47 -3.25 -15.65
CA THR A 148 -1.57 -4.06 -16.50
C THR A 148 -2.09 -5.48 -16.78
N LEU A 149 -3.24 -5.87 -16.22
CA LEU A 149 -3.83 -7.19 -16.45
C LEU A 149 -4.32 -7.35 -17.89
N GLY A 150 -3.94 -8.46 -18.53
CA GLY A 150 -4.55 -8.89 -19.79
C GLY A 150 -6.01 -9.32 -19.63
N PRO A 151 -6.76 -9.46 -20.74
CA PRO A 151 -8.21 -9.70 -20.71
C PRO A 151 -8.65 -10.90 -19.84
N THR A 152 -7.95 -12.03 -19.97
CA THR A 152 -8.25 -13.26 -19.21
C THR A 152 -8.15 -13.05 -17.70
N ARG A 153 -7.16 -12.28 -17.23
CA ARG A 153 -6.97 -12.03 -15.80
C ARG A 153 -7.97 -11.02 -15.26
N ARG A 154 -8.37 -10.04 -16.08
CA ARG A 154 -9.44 -9.12 -15.72
C ARG A 154 -10.74 -9.89 -15.46
N ASP A 155 -11.05 -10.87 -16.31
CA ASP A 155 -12.22 -11.73 -16.11
C ASP A 155 -12.14 -12.57 -14.82
N GLN A 156 -10.93 -13.01 -14.44
CA GLN A 156 -10.73 -13.72 -13.17
C GLN A 156 -11.03 -12.87 -11.92
N LEU A 157 -10.91 -11.54 -12.02
CA LEU A 157 -11.22 -10.64 -10.89
C LEU A 157 -12.69 -10.73 -10.45
N ARG A 158 -13.59 -11.17 -11.33
CA ARG A 158 -15.01 -11.37 -11.01
C ARG A 158 -15.24 -12.41 -9.92
N TYR A 159 -14.29 -13.32 -9.74
CA TYR A 159 -14.37 -14.39 -8.75
C TYR A 159 -13.62 -14.06 -7.46
N PHE A 160 -13.00 -12.88 -7.37
CA PHE A 160 -12.37 -12.44 -6.13
C PHE A 160 -13.43 -12.08 -5.08
N PRO A 161 -13.12 -12.30 -3.80
CA PRO A 161 -14.04 -12.03 -2.71
C PRO A 161 -14.34 -10.53 -2.60
N GLY A 162 -15.58 -10.21 -2.22
CA GLY A 162 -16.09 -8.82 -2.12
C GLY A 162 -15.22 -7.85 -1.33
N PHE A 163 -14.54 -8.34 -0.28
CA PHE A 163 -13.65 -7.52 0.54
C PHE A 163 -12.51 -6.88 -0.27
N LEU A 164 -12.11 -7.47 -1.41
CA LEU A 164 -11.12 -6.89 -2.31
C LEU A 164 -11.56 -5.50 -2.78
N PHE A 165 -12.81 -5.39 -3.22
CA PHE A 165 -13.37 -4.16 -3.76
C PHE A 165 -13.61 -3.11 -2.67
N VAL A 166 -13.89 -3.55 -1.44
CA VAL A 166 -13.93 -2.67 -0.27
C VAL A 166 -12.56 -2.05 -0.01
N ILE A 167 -11.49 -2.85 -0.04
CA ILE A 167 -10.14 -2.34 0.15
C ILE A 167 -9.73 -1.40 -0.99
N LEU A 168 -10.05 -1.73 -2.25
CA LEU A 168 -9.80 -0.82 -3.37
C LEU A 168 -10.53 0.51 -3.20
N SER A 169 -11.77 0.49 -2.70
CA SER A 169 -12.54 1.69 -2.39
C SER A 169 -11.92 2.50 -1.25
N PHE A 170 -11.37 1.84 -0.23
CA PHE A 170 -10.62 2.51 0.83
C PHE A 170 -9.36 3.19 0.28
N CYS A 171 -8.57 2.49 -0.53
CA CYS A 171 -7.37 3.04 -1.18
C CYS A 171 -7.71 4.23 -2.09
N ALA A 172 -8.81 4.13 -2.85
CA ALA A 172 -9.32 5.21 -3.69
C ALA A 172 -9.68 6.45 -2.87
N SER A 173 -10.40 6.25 -1.78
CA SER A 173 -10.80 7.33 -0.86
C SER A 173 -9.60 8.00 -0.22
N PHE A 174 -8.59 7.19 0.17
CA PHE A 174 -7.34 7.72 0.71
C PHE A 174 -6.59 8.58 -0.30
N LEU A 175 -6.40 8.10 -1.55
CA LEU A 175 -5.73 8.87 -2.60
C LEU A 175 -6.44 10.21 -2.85
N MET A 176 -7.76 10.18 -3.06
CA MET A 176 -8.54 11.40 -3.28
C MET A 176 -8.38 12.37 -2.10
N LYS A 177 -8.47 11.87 -0.87
CA LYS A 177 -8.33 12.73 0.31
C LYS A 177 -6.92 13.29 0.47
N ALA A 178 -5.89 12.50 0.18
CA ALA A 178 -4.50 12.93 0.22
C ALA A 178 -4.27 14.08 -0.78
N ILE A 179 -4.73 13.95 -2.02
CA ILE A 179 -4.61 15.00 -3.05
C ILE A 179 -5.37 16.28 -2.64
N GLN A 180 -6.58 16.16 -2.07
CA GLN A 180 -7.34 17.32 -1.61
C GLN A 180 -6.68 18.07 -0.46
N VAL A 181 -6.14 17.34 0.52
CA VAL A 181 -5.60 17.93 1.74
C VAL A 181 -4.16 18.41 1.55
N PHE A 182 -3.37 17.71 0.72
CA PHE A 182 -1.94 17.96 0.52
C PHE A 182 -1.57 18.09 -0.97
N PRO A 183 -2.20 19.00 -1.73
CA PRO A 183 -2.00 19.08 -3.19
C PRO A 183 -0.54 19.34 -3.59
N ALA A 184 0.22 20.07 -2.77
CA ALA A 184 1.63 20.37 -3.02
C ALA A 184 2.54 19.12 -3.03
N LEU A 185 2.11 18.00 -2.44
CA LEU A 185 2.87 16.75 -2.43
C LEU A 185 2.71 15.94 -3.73
N PHE A 186 1.74 16.29 -4.56
CA PHE A 186 1.37 15.52 -5.75
C PHE A 186 1.61 16.37 -7.00
N PRO A 187 2.72 16.16 -7.73
CA PRO A 187 3.02 16.94 -8.92
C PRO A 187 2.08 16.63 -10.11
N TYR A 188 1.47 15.44 -10.13
CA TYR A 188 0.65 14.97 -11.26
C TYR A 188 -0.74 14.42 -10.81
N PRO A 189 -1.53 15.18 -10.04
CA PRO A 189 -2.76 14.67 -9.43
C PRO A 189 -3.78 14.22 -10.48
N ASN A 190 -3.83 14.88 -11.63
CA ASN A 190 -4.71 14.50 -12.74
C ASN A 190 -4.36 13.12 -13.32
N SER A 191 -3.07 12.76 -13.38
CA SER A 191 -2.63 11.45 -13.87
C SER A 191 -3.03 10.35 -12.89
N ASP A 192 -2.81 10.60 -11.61
CA ASP A 192 -3.13 9.66 -10.52
C ASP A 192 -4.65 9.41 -10.43
N LEU A 193 -5.44 10.47 -10.56
CA LEU A 193 -6.90 10.39 -10.58
C LEU A 193 -7.44 9.76 -11.87
N ALA A 194 -6.79 9.98 -13.02
CA ALA A 194 -7.13 9.28 -14.25
C ALA A 194 -6.86 7.77 -14.14
N LEU A 195 -5.78 7.36 -13.46
CA LEU A 195 -5.53 5.95 -13.15
C LEU A 195 -6.63 5.36 -12.27
N LEU A 196 -7.05 6.10 -11.24
CA LEU A 196 -8.17 5.70 -10.39
C LEU A 196 -9.49 5.59 -11.16
N GLY A 197 -9.79 6.52 -12.07
CA GLY A 197 -10.96 6.46 -12.95
C GLY A 197 -10.99 5.18 -13.79
N ARG A 198 -9.85 4.83 -14.43
CA ARG A 198 -9.72 3.58 -15.20
C ARG A 198 -9.92 2.32 -14.34
N LEU A 199 -9.44 2.33 -13.09
CA LEU A 199 -9.68 1.24 -12.16
C LEU A 199 -11.17 1.11 -11.83
N ALA A 200 -11.85 2.21 -11.58
CA ALA A 200 -13.27 2.22 -11.25
C ALA A 200 -14.13 1.72 -12.43
N GLU A 201 -13.81 2.13 -13.65
CA GLU A 201 -14.41 1.61 -14.89
C GLU A 201 -14.17 0.11 -15.04
N LEU A 202 -12.95 -0.36 -14.77
CA LEU A 202 -12.64 -1.79 -14.75
C LEU A 202 -13.55 -2.52 -13.77
N MET A 203 -13.66 -2.04 -12.53
CA MET A 203 -14.49 -2.65 -11.48
C MET A 203 -15.97 -2.71 -11.87
N ILE A 204 -16.50 -1.67 -12.53
CA ILE A 204 -17.85 -1.66 -13.09
C ILE A 204 -18.00 -2.75 -14.16
N GLY A 205 -17.00 -2.94 -15.03
CA GLY A 205 -17.01 -3.98 -16.05
C GLY A 205 -16.88 -5.42 -15.53
N LEU A 206 -16.62 -5.63 -14.24
CA LEU A 206 -16.49 -6.97 -13.65
C LEU A 206 -17.84 -7.63 -13.36
N GLY A 207 -18.93 -6.90 -13.19
CA GLY A 207 -20.18 -7.53 -12.77
C GLY A 207 -21.42 -6.73 -13.13
N ASP A 208 -22.58 -7.28 -12.76
CA ASP A 208 -23.85 -6.57 -12.84
C ASP A 208 -24.02 -5.60 -11.66
N SER A 209 -25.16 -4.90 -11.62
CA SER A 209 -25.43 -3.88 -10.61
C SER A 209 -25.48 -4.39 -9.16
N GLY A 210 -25.58 -5.70 -8.95
CA GLY A 210 -25.59 -6.32 -7.62
C GLY A 210 -24.20 -6.74 -7.14
N HIS A 211 -23.21 -6.75 -8.01
CA HIS A 211 -21.86 -7.19 -7.69
C HIS A 211 -21.07 -6.13 -6.90
N ASP A 212 -20.34 -6.54 -5.87
CA ASP A 212 -19.56 -5.64 -5.00
C ASP A 212 -18.58 -4.75 -5.77
N ALA A 213 -17.96 -5.30 -6.83
CA ALA A 213 -17.09 -4.55 -7.73
C ALA A 213 -17.83 -3.40 -8.44
N PHE A 214 -19.03 -3.66 -8.95
CA PHE A 214 -19.84 -2.67 -9.65
C PHE A 214 -20.24 -1.53 -8.70
N ILE A 215 -20.74 -1.89 -7.52
CA ILE A 215 -21.15 -0.93 -6.50
C ILE A 215 -19.96 -0.06 -6.09
N SER A 216 -18.82 -0.69 -5.78
CA SER A 216 -17.59 -0.01 -5.39
C SER A 216 -17.06 0.92 -6.49
N GLY A 217 -16.99 0.44 -7.73
CA GLY A 217 -16.51 1.24 -8.88
C GLY A 217 -17.41 2.45 -9.16
N THR A 218 -18.74 2.26 -9.07
CA THR A 218 -19.71 3.35 -9.24
C THR A 218 -19.56 4.41 -8.15
N LEU A 219 -19.33 4.01 -6.90
CA LEU A 219 -19.09 4.93 -5.79
C LEU A 219 -17.80 5.73 -5.98
N ILE A 220 -16.73 5.08 -6.45
CA ILE A 220 -15.45 5.75 -6.74
C ILE A 220 -15.64 6.82 -7.82
N LEU A 221 -16.26 6.49 -8.96
CA LEU A 221 -16.51 7.47 -10.03
C LEU A 221 -17.35 8.65 -9.53
N ARG A 222 -18.42 8.36 -8.78
CA ARG A 222 -19.27 9.40 -8.20
C ARG A 222 -18.53 10.33 -7.24
N HIS A 223 -17.53 9.82 -6.53
CA HIS A 223 -16.67 10.64 -5.67
C HIS A 223 -15.65 11.44 -6.47
N LEU A 224 -15.07 10.87 -7.53
CA LEU A 224 -14.21 11.59 -8.47
C LEU A 224 -14.95 12.78 -9.11
N ASP A 225 -16.17 12.57 -9.58
CA ASP A 225 -16.96 13.62 -10.26
C ASP A 225 -17.30 14.80 -9.34
N LYS A 226 -17.38 14.54 -8.03
CA LYS A 226 -17.66 15.54 -7.00
C LYS A 226 -16.38 16.16 -6.41
N MET A 227 -15.22 15.69 -6.83
CA MET A 227 -13.95 16.13 -6.29
C MET A 227 -13.65 17.54 -6.82
N GLU A 228 -13.76 18.53 -5.95
CA GLU A 228 -13.24 19.87 -6.25
C GLU A 228 -11.71 19.81 -6.23
N MET A 229 -11.08 20.09 -7.37
CA MET A 229 -9.63 20.21 -7.43
C MET A 229 -9.20 21.52 -6.77
N PRO A 230 -8.22 21.49 -5.84
CA PRO A 230 -7.65 22.72 -5.35
C PRO A 230 -7.04 23.48 -6.54
N THR A 231 -7.61 24.64 -6.86
CA THR A 231 -7.09 25.53 -7.89
C THR A 231 -5.75 26.06 -7.39
N ASN A 232 -4.70 26.02 -8.22
CA ASN A 232 -3.32 26.43 -7.91
C ASN A 232 -3.21 27.88 -7.36
N GLN A 233 -3.59 28.08 -6.10
CA GLN A 233 -3.45 29.33 -5.35
C GLN A 233 -2.90 28.95 -3.97
N HIS A 234 -1.58 28.71 -3.93
CA HIS A 234 -0.66 28.76 -2.79
C HIS A 234 0.52 27.80 -3.05
N VAL A 235 1.28 28.09 -4.12
CA VAL A 235 2.63 27.54 -4.31
C VAL A 235 3.63 28.54 -3.71
N GLU A 236 3.49 28.85 -2.42
CA GLU A 236 4.44 29.69 -1.69
C GLU A 236 4.60 29.18 -0.25
N SER A 237 5.16 27.97 -0.10
CA SER A 237 5.74 27.52 1.18
C SER A 237 6.56 26.22 1.12
N PHE A 238 6.54 25.46 0.00
CA PHE A 238 7.24 24.17 -0.09
C PHE A 238 8.44 24.13 -1.06
N ASN A 239 9.10 25.27 -1.33
CA ASN A 239 10.29 25.33 -2.21
C ASN A 239 11.58 24.67 -1.64
N GLY A 240 11.49 23.87 -0.57
CA GLY A 240 12.65 23.29 0.11
C GLY A 240 12.98 21.82 -0.21
N LEU A 241 12.14 21.10 -0.96
CA LEU A 241 12.28 19.64 -1.14
C LEU A 241 12.18 19.25 -2.62
N GLN A 242 13.19 19.63 -3.41
CA GLN A 242 13.46 18.91 -4.66
C GLN A 242 14.15 17.56 -4.32
N PRO A 243 13.72 16.44 -4.93
CA PRO A 243 14.50 15.21 -4.91
C PRO A 243 15.81 15.45 -5.66
N GLN A 244 16.95 15.16 -5.03
CA GLN A 244 18.25 15.22 -5.73
C GLN A 244 18.26 14.21 -6.88
N GLU A 245 18.28 14.72 -8.11
CA GLU A 245 18.82 14.00 -9.26
C GLU A 245 20.31 13.75 -9.03
N GLY A 246 20.76 12.49 -9.14
CA GLY A 246 22.18 12.19 -9.05
C GLY A 246 22.54 10.73 -8.86
N LEU A 247 22.41 9.93 -9.92
CA LEU A 247 23.45 8.92 -10.21
C LEU A 247 23.51 8.68 -11.72
N VAL A 248 24.37 9.44 -12.39
CA VAL A 248 24.86 9.14 -13.74
C VAL A 248 25.76 7.91 -13.62
N ILE A 249 25.28 6.76 -14.09
CA ILE A 249 26.12 5.58 -14.28
C ILE A 249 26.97 5.86 -15.52
N SER A 250 28.25 6.18 -15.28
CA SER A 250 29.29 6.22 -16.30
C SER A 250 29.57 4.80 -16.77
N THR A 251 29.03 4.40 -17.91
CA THR A 251 29.52 3.24 -18.66
C THR A 251 30.76 3.68 -19.44
N ASP A 252 31.94 3.29 -18.96
CA ASP A 252 33.16 3.31 -19.77
C ASP A 252 33.60 1.85 -19.99
N GLU A 253 33.06 1.26 -21.07
CA GLU A 253 33.63 0.07 -21.70
C GLU A 253 34.73 0.52 -22.66
N ARG A 254 35.99 0.22 -22.32
CA ARG A 254 37.07 0.13 -23.32
C ARG A 254 37.85 -1.16 -23.13
N VAL A 255 37.45 -2.13 -23.95
CA VAL A 255 38.29 -2.94 -24.84
C VAL A 255 39.80 -2.88 -24.54
N SER A 256 40.34 -3.99 -24.06
CA SER A 256 41.59 -4.61 -24.55
C SER A 256 41.61 -6.07 -24.10
#